data_AF-A0A6V8PVU1-F1
#
_entry.id   AF-A0A6V8PVU1-F1
#
_cell.length_a   1.000
_cell.length_b   1.000
_cell.length_c   1.000
_cell.angle_alpha   90.00
_cell.angle_beta   90.00
_cell.angle_gamma   90.00
#
_symmetry.space_group_name_H-M   'P 1'
#
loop_
_entity.id
_entity.type
_entity.pdbx_description
1 polymer ?
#
loop_
_entity_poly.entity_id
_entity_poly.type
_entity_poly.pdbx_seq_one_letter_code
_entity_poly.pdbx_strand_id
1 'polypeptide(L)'
;MLKEAKERDFEPSFVLFDTWYASLGNLKRVRDYGWHWLTRLKSNRLVNPDGEGNIPLSQAKIPPEGRVVHLKGYGFIKVFRTVSENGDGQYWATDDLQMDEASREDLESQGWRIEVYHRGIKQCCGIERAQVRKAVAQKNHFLYALRAFLRLEIHKLRTGNSWYEAKASIIREAIRAYLGNPTYSLTPTA
;
A
#
# COMPACT_ATOMS: atom_id res chain seq x y z
N MET A 1 8.07 1.93 12.80
CA MET A 1 6.78 2.17 12.11
C MET A 1 5.57 2.12 13.05
N LEU A 2 4.99 0.96 13.42
CA LEU A 2 3.73 0.94 14.21
C LEU A 2 3.84 1.70 15.54
N LYS A 3 4.94 1.52 16.26
CA LYS A 3 5.23 2.28 17.50
C LYS A 3 5.29 3.79 17.24
N GLU A 4 6.06 4.22 16.25
CA GLU A 4 6.18 5.64 15.89
C GLU A 4 4.84 6.24 15.43
N ALA A 5 3.98 5.46 14.76
CA ALA A 5 2.64 5.90 14.38
C ALA A 5 1.77 6.12 15.62
N LYS A 6 1.81 5.20 16.59
CA LYS A 6 1.08 5.34 17.86
C LYS A 6 1.59 6.52 18.68
N GLU A 7 2.91 6.73 18.75
CA GLU A 7 3.54 7.88 19.42
C GLU A 7 3.23 9.23 18.74
N ARG A 8 2.70 9.21 17.52
CA ARG A 8 2.24 10.38 16.77
C ARG A 8 0.71 10.47 16.73
N ASP A 9 0.03 9.76 17.63
CA ASP A 9 -1.42 9.80 17.82
C ASP A 9 -2.23 9.39 16.56
N PHE A 10 -1.70 8.47 15.76
CA PHE A 10 -2.48 7.88 14.67
C PHE A 10 -3.57 6.98 15.26
N GLU A 11 -4.79 7.11 14.73
CA GLU A 11 -5.96 6.29 15.11
C GLU A 11 -6.62 5.65 13.88
N PRO A 12 -5.91 4.78 13.15
CA PRO A 12 -6.51 4.08 12.01
C PRO A 12 -7.56 3.09 12.50
N SER A 13 -8.70 3.03 11.81
CA SER A 13 -9.67 1.95 12.00
C SER A 13 -9.07 0.60 11.59
N PHE A 14 -8.29 0.58 10.50
CA PHE A 14 -7.62 -0.61 9.98
C PHE A 14 -6.16 -0.33 9.59
N VAL A 15 -5.28 -1.30 9.88
CA VAL A 15 -3.92 -1.37 9.37
C VAL A 15 -3.86 -2.46 8.29
N LEU A 16 -3.58 -2.05 7.05
CA LEU A 16 -3.44 -2.95 5.91
C LEU A 16 -1.97 -3.17 5.61
N PHE A 17 -1.58 -4.43 5.40
CA PHE A 17 -0.20 -4.77 5.08
C PHE A 17 -0.10 -6.07 4.29
N ASP A 18 1.05 -6.24 3.64
CA ASP A 18 1.34 -7.45 2.88
C ASP A 18 1.59 -8.68 3.77
N THR A 19 1.37 -9.87 3.21
CA THR A 19 1.63 -11.19 3.82
C THR A 19 3.00 -11.29 4.48
N TRP A 20 4.03 -10.64 3.93
CA TRP A 20 5.38 -10.63 4.52
C TRP A 20 5.41 -10.04 5.94
N TYR A 21 4.49 -9.15 6.28
CA TYR A 21 4.38 -8.53 7.59
C TYR A 21 3.41 -9.25 8.54
N ALA A 22 2.77 -10.35 8.11
CA ALA A 22 1.79 -11.10 8.90
C ALA A 22 2.40 -12.01 9.99
N SER A 23 3.48 -11.56 10.64
CA SER A 23 4.05 -12.23 11.81
C SER A 23 3.12 -12.12 13.02
N LEU A 24 3.09 -13.13 13.90
CA LEU A 24 2.28 -13.06 15.13
C LEU A 24 2.60 -11.83 15.98
N GLY A 25 3.87 -11.42 16.03
CA GLY A 25 4.30 -10.22 16.75
C GLY A 25 3.66 -8.94 16.18
N ASN A 26 3.60 -8.81 14.86
CA ASN A 26 2.96 -7.66 14.22
C ASN A 26 1.44 -7.67 14.41
N LEU A 27 0.77 -8.81 14.21
CA LEU A 27 -0.68 -8.91 14.40
C LEU A 27 -1.08 -8.53 15.84
N LYS A 28 -0.36 -9.08 16.83
CA LYS A 28 -0.59 -8.74 18.25
C LYS A 28 -0.32 -7.27 18.51
N ARG A 29 0.76 -6.71 17.95
CA ARG A 29 1.11 -5.30 18.16
C ARG A 29 0.03 -4.35 17.63
N VAL A 30 -0.58 -4.64 16.48
CA VAL A 30 -1.68 -3.83 15.93
C VAL A 30 -2.89 -3.89 16.89
N ARG A 31 -3.29 -5.09 17.31
CA ARG A 31 -4.36 -5.30 18.28
C ARG A 31 -4.09 -4.60 19.63
N ASP A 32 -2.87 -4.67 20.14
CA ASP A 32 -2.48 -4.06 21.42
C ASP A 32 -2.60 -2.52 21.38
N TYR A 33 -2.58 -1.91 20.20
CA TYR A 33 -2.84 -0.48 20.01
C TYR A 33 -4.32 -0.12 19.85
N GLY A 34 -5.21 -1.11 19.87
CA GLY A 34 -6.65 -0.96 19.68
C GLY A 34 -7.07 -0.78 18.22
N TRP A 35 -6.19 -1.15 17.27
CA TRP A 35 -6.48 -1.04 15.84
C TRP A 35 -6.81 -2.42 15.27
N HIS A 36 -7.66 -2.46 14.25
CA HIS A 36 -7.88 -3.68 13.49
C HIS A 36 -6.81 -3.86 12.41
N TRP A 37 -6.64 -5.10 11.93
CA TRP A 37 -5.79 -5.37 10.79
C TRP A 37 -6.52 -6.15 9.70
N LEU A 38 -6.12 -5.90 8.46
CA LEU A 38 -6.47 -6.75 7.32
C LEU A 38 -5.18 -7.10 6.56
N THR A 39 -4.91 -8.39 6.43
CA THR A 39 -3.74 -8.88 5.68
C THR A 39 -4.08 -10.20 5.00
N ARG A 40 -3.20 -10.60 4.09
CA ARG A 40 -3.18 -11.97 3.58
C ARG A 40 -2.35 -12.88 4.49
N LEU A 41 -2.74 -14.15 4.57
CA LEU A 41 -2.00 -15.21 5.26
C LEU A 41 -1.51 -16.25 4.27
N LYS A 42 -0.32 -16.83 4.56
CA LYS A 42 0.18 -17.97 3.79
C LYS A 42 -0.67 -19.20 4.07
N SER A 43 -0.86 -20.03 3.04
CA SER A 43 -1.65 -21.27 3.06
C SER A 43 -1.23 -22.28 4.15
N ASN A 44 0.04 -22.27 4.54
CA ASN A 44 0.57 -23.15 5.59
C ASN A 44 0.39 -22.60 7.01
N ARG A 45 -0.29 -21.46 7.20
CA ARG A 45 -0.62 -20.98 8.54
C ARG A 45 -1.54 -21.97 9.24
N LEU A 46 -1.24 -22.25 10.50
CA LEU A 46 -2.00 -23.19 11.31
C LEU A 46 -3.19 -22.50 11.97
N VAL A 47 -4.39 -23.01 11.69
CA VAL A 47 -5.65 -22.54 12.27
C VAL A 47 -6.44 -23.72 12.82
N ASN A 48 -7.29 -23.44 13.80
CA ASN A 48 -8.25 -24.40 14.33
C ASN A 48 -9.67 -23.91 13.99
N PRO A 49 -10.32 -24.47 12.97
CA PRO A 49 -11.60 -23.98 12.46
C PRO A 49 -12.84 -24.57 13.17
N ASP A 50 -12.69 -25.64 13.95
CA ASP A 50 -13.76 -26.46 14.53
C ASP A 50 -13.51 -26.90 15.98
N GLY A 51 -12.33 -26.61 16.53
CA GLY A 51 -11.93 -27.03 17.88
C GLY A 51 -11.16 -28.34 17.92
N GLU A 52 -11.07 -29.09 16.82
CA GLU A 52 -10.52 -30.46 16.81
C GLU A 52 -8.99 -30.51 16.68
N GLY A 53 -8.37 -29.39 16.29
CA GLY A 53 -6.92 -29.32 16.19
C GLY A 53 -6.44 -28.23 15.24
N ASN A 54 -5.13 -28.06 15.15
CA ASN A 54 -4.55 -27.12 14.22
C ASN A 54 -4.29 -27.79 12.86
N ILE A 55 -4.92 -27.26 11.81
CA ILE A 55 -4.69 -27.65 10.42
C ILE A 55 -4.11 -26.48 9.61
N PRO A 56 -3.38 -26.73 8.51
CA PRO A 56 -3.02 -25.69 7.55
C PRO A 56 -4.26 -24.98 7.00
N LEU A 57 -4.17 -23.68 6.78
CA LEU A 57 -5.24 -22.85 6.25
C LEU A 57 -5.75 -23.34 4.88
N SER A 58 -4.87 -23.93 4.06
CA SER A 58 -5.25 -24.55 2.79
C SER A 58 -6.21 -25.73 2.91
N GLN A 59 -6.29 -26.37 4.07
CA GLN A 59 -7.20 -27.49 4.34
C GLN A 59 -8.51 -27.02 4.97
N ALA A 60 -8.57 -25.78 5.47
CA ALA A 60 -9.78 -25.23 6.05
C ALA A 60 -10.81 -24.90 4.95
N LYS A 61 -12.04 -25.36 5.13
CA LYS A 61 -13.16 -24.97 4.28
C LYS A 61 -13.62 -23.56 4.67
N ILE A 62 -13.34 -22.60 3.79
CA ILE A 62 -13.72 -21.19 3.94
C ILE A 62 -14.81 -20.88 2.90
N PRO A 63 -16.05 -20.57 3.33
CA PRO A 63 -17.14 -20.19 2.43
C PRO A 63 -17.02 -18.71 2.01
N PRO A 64 -17.78 -18.25 1.01
CA PRO A 64 -17.70 -16.87 0.50
C PRO A 64 -17.94 -15.78 1.55
N GLU A 65 -18.81 -16.02 2.53
CA GLU A 65 -19.09 -15.11 3.66
C GLU A 65 -17.95 -15.05 4.70
N GLY A 66 -16.89 -15.82 4.49
CA GLY A 66 -15.77 -15.99 5.38
C GLY A 66 -16.07 -16.95 6.54
N ARG A 67 -15.02 -17.34 7.26
CA ARG A 67 -15.11 -18.23 8.42
C ARG A 67 -14.30 -17.69 9.58
N VAL A 68 -14.90 -17.70 10.77
CA VAL A 68 -14.17 -17.47 12.01
C VAL A 68 -13.37 -18.72 12.36
N VAL A 69 -12.07 -18.57 12.57
CA VAL A 69 -11.15 -19.64 12.94
C VAL A 69 -10.21 -19.17 14.04
N HIS A 70 -9.68 -20.09 14.84
CA HIS A 70 -8.67 -19.76 15.84
C HIS A 70 -7.26 -19.87 15.23
N LEU A 71 -6.56 -18.74 15.04
CA LEU A 71 -5.19 -18.71 14.57
C LEU A 71 -4.22 -19.11 15.68
N LYS A 72 -3.40 -20.14 15.43
CA LYS A 72 -2.44 -20.67 16.41
C LYS A 72 -1.53 -19.56 16.95
N GLY A 73 -1.57 -19.34 18.26
CA GLY A 73 -0.74 -18.34 18.95
C GLY A 73 -1.24 -16.90 18.88
N TYR A 74 -2.43 -16.65 18.31
CA TYR A 74 -3.06 -15.32 18.26
C TYR A 74 -4.41 -15.26 18.98
N GLY A 75 -5.38 -16.09 18.57
CA GLY A 75 -6.78 -15.99 18.96
C GLY A 75 -7.73 -16.15 17.76
N PHE A 76 -9.00 -15.82 17.94
CA PHE A 76 -9.99 -15.83 16.86
C PHE A 76 -9.72 -14.73 15.83
N ILE A 77 -9.88 -15.09 14.56
CA ILE A 77 -9.80 -14.21 13.40
C ILE A 77 -10.91 -14.60 12.43
N LYS A 78 -11.30 -13.70 11.52
CA LYS A 78 -12.14 -14.03 10.38
C LYS A 78 -11.27 -14.14 9.13
N VAL A 79 -11.50 -15.20 8.35
CA VAL A 79 -10.76 -15.51 7.12
C VAL A 79 -11.72 -15.57 5.95
N PHE A 80 -11.31 -14.97 4.83
CA PHE A 80 -11.96 -15.05 3.54
C PHE A 80 -11.02 -15.71 2.54
N ARG A 81 -11.59 -16.41 1.56
CA ARG A 81 -10.83 -17.04 0.48
C ARG A 81 -11.26 -16.44 -0.85
N THR A 82 -10.35 -15.74 -1.50
CA THR A 82 -10.54 -15.24 -2.86
C THR A 82 -9.78 -16.14 -3.82
N VAL A 83 -10.32 -16.33 -5.03
CA VAL A 83 -9.68 -17.12 -6.08
C VAL A 83 -9.43 -16.18 -7.27
N SER A 84 -8.17 -16.06 -7.66
CA SER A 84 -7.81 -15.31 -8.87
C SER A 84 -8.28 -16.02 -10.13
N GLU A 85 -8.34 -15.30 -11.25
CA GLU A 85 -8.64 -15.87 -12.58
C GLU A 85 -7.69 -17.03 -12.97
N ASN A 86 -6.47 -17.03 -12.43
CA ASN A 86 -5.46 -18.07 -12.65
C ASN A 86 -5.61 -19.29 -11.73
N GLY A 87 -6.64 -19.33 -10.87
CA GLY A 87 -6.91 -20.43 -9.94
C GLY A 87 -6.12 -20.37 -8.62
N ASP A 88 -5.19 -19.43 -8.48
CA ASP A 88 -4.47 -19.22 -7.23
C ASP A 88 -5.39 -18.60 -6.17
N GLY A 89 -5.58 -19.31 -5.07
CA GLY A 89 -6.39 -18.88 -3.93
C GLY A 89 -5.58 -18.05 -2.93
N GLN A 90 -6.07 -16.86 -2.60
CA GLN A 90 -5.53 -16.02 -1.53
C GLN A 90 -6.41 -16.10 -0.28
N TYR A 91 -5.77 -16.04 0.89
CA TYR A 91 -6.46 -16.06 2.18
C TYR A 91 -6.36 -14.69 2.83
N TRP A 92 -7.42 -13.91 2.76
CA TRP A 92 -7.55 -12.66 3.49
C TRP A 92 -7.96 -12.96 4.92
N ALA A 93 -7.41 -12.23 5.88
CA ALA A 93 -7.69 -12.42 7.29
C ALA A 93 -7.74 -11.08 8.01
N THR A 94 -8.60 -11.02 9.03
CA THR A 94 -8.80 -9.86 9.91
C THR A 94 -9.04 -10.30 11.34
N ASP A 95 -8.76 -9.44 12.31
CA ASP A 95 -9.20 -9.62 13.69
C ASP A 95 -10.61 -9.07 13.97
N ASP A 96 -11.22 -8.38 13.01
CA ASP A 96 -12.65 -8.05 13.04
C ASP A 96 -13.49 -9.27 12.67
N LEU A 97 -14.09 -9.90 13.67
CA LEU A 97 -14.89 -11.11 13.51
C LEU A 97 -16.25 -10.87 12.82
N GLN A 98 -16.71 -9.62 12.78
CA GLN A 98 -18.00 -9.25 12.21
C GLN A 98 -17.88 -8.75 10.76
N MET A 99 -16.66 -8.55 10.27
CA MET A 99 -16.39 -8.15 8.88
C MET A 99 -17.15 -9.05 7.90
N ASP A 100 -17.78 -8.44 6.91
CA ASP A 100 -18.35 -9.12 5.75
C ASP A 100 -17.42 -9.02 4.53
N GLU A 101 -17.75 -9.80 3.50
CA GLU A 101 -16.92 -9.89 2.30
C GLU A 101 -16.86 -8.56 1.52
N ALA A 102 -17.95 -7.77 1.53
CA ALA A 102 -17.98 -6.46 0.89
C ALA A 102 -17.04 -5.45 1.57
N SER A 103 -17.01 -5.41 2.91
CA SER A 103 -16.11 -4.54 3.68
C SER A 103 -14.65 -4.94 3.48
N ARG A 104 -14.37 -6.25 3.39
CA ARG A 104 -13.04 -6.79 3.05
C ARG A 104 -12.59 -6.31 1.67
N GLU A 105 -13.49 -6.27 0.69
CA GLU A 105 -13.21 -5.77 -0.67
C GLU A 105 -12.93 -4.28 -0.74
N ASP A 106 -13.74 -3.48 -0.05
CA ASP A 106 -13.50 -2.05 0.02
C ASP A 106 -12.13 -1.74 0.64
N LEU A 107 -11.80 -2.41 1.75
CA LEU A 107 -10.48 -2.27 2.38
C LEU A 107 -9.35 -2.72 1.45
N GLU A 108 -9.48 -3.85 0.75
CA GLU A 108 -8.50 -4.29 -0.25
C GLU A 108 -8.26 -3.23 -1.33
N SER A 109 -9.34 -2.64 -1.87
CA SER A 109 -9.29 -1.54 -2.84
C SER A 109 -8.59 -0.30 -2.28
N GLN A 110 -8.87 0.06 -1.03
CA GLN A 110 -8.15 1.14 -0.34
C GLN A 110 -6.66 0.82 -0.17
N GLY A 111 -6.31 -0.43 0.14
CA GLY A 111 -4.94 -0.91 0.26
C GLY A 111 -4.12 -0.69 -1.01
N TRP A 112 -4.73 -0.81 -2.18
CA TRP A 112 -4.07 -0.58 -3.47
C TRP A 112 -3.51 0.84 -3.65
N ARG A 113 -4.04 1.82 -2.91
CA ARG A 113 -3.56 3.22 -2.95
C ARG A 113 -2.08 3.35 -2.58
N ILE A 114 -1.52 2.44 -1.78
CA ILE A 114 -0.07 2.46 -1.48
C ILE A 114 0.79 2.20 -2.71
N GLU A 115 0.32 1.34 -3.63
CA GLU A 115 1.02 1.07 -4.89
C GLU A 115 0.95 2.26 -5.82
N VAL A 116 -0.22 2.92 -5.88
CA VAL A 116 -0.42 4.16 -6.65
C VAL A 116 0.50 5.26 -6.13
N TYR A 117 0.60 5.41 -4.80
CA TYR A 117 1.54 6.31 -4.14
C TYR A 117 2.99 6.02 -4.55
N HIS A 118 3.45 4.77 -4.41
CA HIS A 118 4.81 4.37 -4.77
C HIS A 118 5.11 4.59 -6.26
N ARG A 119 4.16 4.30 -7.14
CA ARG A 119 4.30 4.56 -8.58
C ARG A 119 4.46 6.06 -8.85
N GLY A 120 3.60 6.88 -8.25
CA GLY A 120 3.61 8.33 -8.42
C GLY A 120 4.92 8.97 -7.97
N ILE A 121 5.37 8.66 -6.76
CA ILE A 121 6.61 9.25 -6.22
C ILE A 121 7.85 8.83 -7.03
N LYS A 122 7.90 7.59 -7.53
CA LYS A 122 9.00 7.11 -8.40
C LYS A 122 9.02 7.83 -9.74
N GLN A 123 7.88 7.87 -10.43
CA GLN A 123 7.81 8.37 -11.80
C GLN A 123 7.79 9.91 -11.89
N CYS A 124 7.09 10.56 -10.96
CA CYS A 124 6.92 12.01 -10.97
C CYS A 124 8.02 12.74 -10.18
N CYS A 125 8.48 12.17 -9.06
CA CYS A 125 9.41 12.84 -8.14
C CYS A 125 10.84 12.27 -8.14
N GLY A 126 11.08 11.16 -8.85
CA GLY A 126 12.42 10.62 -9.03
C GLY A 126 13.10 10.17 -7.73
N ILE A 127 12.34 9.67 -6.75
CA ILE A 127 12.88 9.29 -5.43
C ILE A 127 14.05 8.29 -5.51
N GLU A 128 14.11 7.46 -6.56
CA GLU A 128 15.17 6.47 -6.81
C GLU A 128 16.27 6.97 -7.76
N ARG A 129 16.23 8.23 -8.22
CA ARG A 129 17.14 8.75 -9.25
C ARG A 129 18.38 9.46 -8.72
N ALA A 130 18.54 9.61 -7.41
CA ALA A 130 19.73 10.23 -6.86
C ALA A 130 20.96 9.31 -6.98
N GLN A 131 21.96 9.76 -7.73
CA GLN A 131 23.23 9.03 -7.93
C GLN A 131 24.31 9.43 -6.89
N VAL A 132 23.89 9.97 -5.74
CA VAL A 132 24.80 10.41 -4.67
C VAL A 132 25.13 9.26 -3.72
N ARG A 133 26.38 9.20 -3.25
CA ARG A 133 26.86 8.13 -2.34
C ARG A 133 26.77 8.48 -0.85
N LYS A 134 26.75 9.77 -0.51
CA LYS A 134 26.73 10.22 0.89
C LYS A 134 25.34 9.99 1.48
N ALA A 135 25.26 9.31 2.62
CA ALA A 135 23.99 9.00 3.29
C ALA A 135 23.14 10.25 3.59
N VAL A 136 23.77 11.36 4.01
CA VAL A 136 23.06 12.64 4.24
C VAL A 136 22.44 13.17 2.95
N ALA A 137 23.16 13.10 1.83
CA ALA A 137 22.66 13.56 0.53
C ALA A 137 21.49 12.67 0.04
N GLN A 138 21.56 11.35 0.26
CA GLN A 138 20.47 10.43 -0.06
C GLN A 138 19.22 10.73 0.78
N LYS A 139 19.37 10.91 2.10
CA LYS A 139 18.25 11.27 2.99
C LYS A 139 17.60 12.59 2.59
N ASN A 140 18.40 13.60 2.25
CA ASN A 140 17.90 14.88 1.77
C ASN A 140 17.11 14.73 0.47
N HIS A 141 17.61 13.92 -0.48
CA HIS A 141 16.88 13.62 -1.72
C HIS A 141 15.52 12.97 -1.46
N PHE A 142 15.46 11.97 -0.57
CA PHE A 142 14.19 11.34 -0.19
C PHE A 142 13.20 12.35 0.39
N LEU A 143 13.67 13.23 1.28
CA LEU A 143 12.83 14.28 1.86
C LEU A 143 12.32 15.27 0.81
N TYR A 144 13.15 15.69 -0.15
CA TYR A 144 12.72 16.56 -1.23
C TYR A 144 11.72 15.89 -2.17
N ALA A 145 11.93 14.62 -2.52
CA ALA A 145 11.00 13.85 -3.34
C ALA A 145 9.65 13.68 -2.66
N LEU A 146 9.62 13.39 -1.36
CA LEU A 146 8.39 13.32 -0.55
C LEU A 146 7.65 14.66 -0.53
N ARG A 147 8.35 15.77 -0.30
CA ARG A 147 7.75 17.11 -0.29
C ARG A 147 7.22 17.51 -1.67
N ALA A 148 7.93 17.17 -2.74
CA ALA A 148 7.47 17.40 -4.11
C ALA A 148 6.20 16.61 -4.41
N PHE A 149 6.14 15.33 -3.98
CA PHE A 149 4.96 14.49 -4.15
C PHE A 149 3.73 15.07 -3.44
N LEU A 150 3.88 15.53 -2.19
CA LEU A 150 2.79 16.19 -1.45
C LEU A 150 2.26 17.43 -2.18
N ARG A 151 3.12 18.23 -2.81
CA ARG A 151 2.68 19.37 -3.62
C ARG A 151 1.90 18.94 -4.86
N LEU A 152 2.34 17.89 -5.55
CA LEU A 152 1.62 17.33 -6.69
C LEU A 152 0.26 16.76 -6.28
N GLU A 153 0.17 16.15 -5.10
CA GLU A 153 -1.10 15.65 -4.58
C GLU A 153 -2.07 16.77 -4.24
N ILE A 154 -1.60 17.80 -3.54
CA ILE A 154 -2.43 18.98 -3.25
C ILE A 154 -2.91 19.62 -4.55
N HIS A 155 -2.06 19.71 -5.58
CA HIS A 155 -2.47 20.21 -6.89
C HIS A 155 -3.55 19.33 -7.50
N LYS A 156 -3.33 18.02 -7.57
CA LYS A 156 -4.30 17.05 -8.12
C LYS A 156 -5.66 17.13 -7.42
N LEU A 157 -5.67 17.21 -6.09
CA LEU A 157 -6.91 17.33 -5.32
C LEU A 157 -7.65 18.64 -5.58
N ARG A 158 -6.93 19.73 -5.87
CA ARG A 158 -7.52 21.05 -6.14
C ARG A 158 -8.01 21.21 -7.58
N THR A 159 -7.31 20.63 -8.55
CA THR A 159 -7.55 20.90 -9.98
C THR A 159 -8.12 19.71 -10.75
N GLY A 160 -8.06 18.50 -10.17
CA GLY A 160 -8.36 17.25 -10.88
C GLY A 160 -7.25 16.79 -11.82
N ASN A 161 -6.19 17.59 -12.03
CA ASN A 161 -5.10 17.23 -12.94
C ASN A 161 -4.24 16.13 -12.33
N SER A 162 -4.00 15.06 -13.10
CA SER A 162 -3.08 14.00 -12.68
C SER A 162 -1.65 14.55 -12.49
N TRP A 163 -0.84 13.87 -11.66
CA TRP A 163 0.57 14.24 -11.48
C TRP A 163 1.36 14.20 -12.79
N TYR A 164 0.99 13.31 -13.71
CA TYR A 164 1.58 13.21 -15.04
C TYR A 164 1.28 14.44 -15.87
N GLU A 165 0.02 14.86 -15.91
CA GLU A 165 -0.36 16.06 -16.67
C GLU A 165 0.22 17.33 -16.04
N ALA A 166 0.20 17.44 -14.71
CA ALA A 166 0.82 18.58 -14.01
C ALA A 166 2.33 18.71 -14.32
N LYS A 167 3.03 17.59 -14.51
CA LYS A 167 4.44 17.58 -14.92
C LYS A 167 4.59 17.86 -16.42
N ALA A 168 3.74 17.26 -17.25
CA ALA A 168 3.79 17.42 -18.70
C ALA A 168 3.45 18.85 -19.11
N SER A 169 2.52 19.52 -18.42
CA SER A 169 2.12 20.90 -18.70
C SER A 169 3.29 21.87 -18.54
N ILE A 170 4.08 21.75 -17.47
CA ILE A 170 5.28 22.56 -17.24
C ILE A 170 6.26 22.42 -18.41
N ILE A 171 6.53 21.19 -18.83
CA ILE A 171 7.46 20.92 -19.94
C ILE A 171 6.89 21.47 -21.26
N ARG A 172 5.58 21.26 -21.51
CA ARG A 172 4.90 21.71 -22.71
C ARG A 172 4.90 23.23 -22.83
N GLU A 173 4.67 23.94 -21.72
CA GLU A 173 4.74 25.39 -21.64
C GLU A 173 6.17 25.91 -21.84
N ALA A 174 7.17 25.26 -21.22
CA ALA A 174 8.57 25.63 -21.42
C ALA A 174 9.02 25.46 -22.88
N ILE A 175 8.63 24.35 -23.53
CA ILE A 175 8.88 24.12 -24.96
C ILE A 175 8.19 25.19 -25.80
N ARG A 176 6.91 25.48 -25.53
CA ARG A 176 6.16 26.51 -26.27
C ARG A 176 6.82 27.89 -26.13
N ALA A 177 7.24 28.25 -24.93
CA ALA A 177 7.95 29.51 -24.67
C ALA A 177 9.30 29.57 -25.41
N TYR A 178 10.07 28.48 -25.40
CA TYR A 178 11.32 28.39 -26.13
C TYR A 178 11.13 28.54 -27.65
N LEU A 179 10.16 27.85 -28.23
CA LEU A 179 9.87 27.94 -29.66
C LEU A 179 9.39 29.34 -30.08
N GLY A 180 8.78 30.10 -29.17
CA GLY A 180 8.38 31.49 -29.42
C GLY A 180 9.54 32.49 -29.40
N ASN A 181 10.63 32.20 -28.67
CA ASN A 181 11.82 33.05 -28.62
C ASN A 181 13.09 32.19 -28.39
N PRO A 182 13.60 31.51 -29.44
CA PRO A 182 14.70 30.57 -29.30
C PRO A 182 16.01 31.30 -28.98
N THR A 183 16.65 30.92 -27.88
CA THR A 183 17.97 31.47 -27.50
C THR A 183 19.11 30.73 -28.21
N TYR A 184 18.90 29.47 -28.58
CA TYR A 184 19.88 28.64 -29.30
C TYR A 184 19.27 28.12 -30.60
N SER A 185 19.62 28.76 -31.72
CA SER A 185 19.28 28.22 -33.04
C SER A 185 20.31 27.16 -33.41
N LEU A 186 19.89 25.90 -33.45
CA LEU A 186 20.70 24.85 -34.08
C LEU A 186 20.62 25.04 -35.59
N THR A 187 21.76 25.26 -36.23
CA THR A 187 21.84 25.30 -37.68
C THR A 187 21.45 23.92 -38.23
N PRO A 188 20.59 23.83 -39.26
CA PRO A 188 20.31 22.56 -39.91
C PRO A 188 21.63 21.91 -40.38
N THR A 189 21.86 20.67 -40.01
CA THR A 189 23.00 19.86 -40.48
C THR A 189 22.76 19.23 -41.85
N ALA A 190 21.85 19.78 -42.64
CA ALA A 190 21.52 19.35 -43.99
C ALA A 190 21.85 20.46 -45.00
#